data_AF-A0A956K925-F1
#
_entry.id   AF-A0A956K925-F1
#
_cell.length_a   1.000
_cell.length_b   1.000
_cell.length_c   1.000
_cell.angle_alpha   90.00
_cell.angle_beta   90.00
_cell.angle_gamma   90.00
#
_symmetry.space_group_name_H-M   'P 1'
#
loop_
_entity.id
_entity.type
_entity.pdbx_description
1 polymer ?
#
loop_
_entity_poly.entity_id
_entity_poly.type
_entity_poly.pdbx_seq_one_letter_code
_entity_poly.pdbx_strand_id
1 'polypeptide(L)'
;MRAEVEALRAENAQLRAENAQLRAENAELKGRLGQNSLNSSLPPSRDNQEAREKRRAKAAKAAKRREKEARSKNRSSKRILVPPERVTSSEDHHPTECGGCGRALSAKDLVAEPERIQHF
;
A
#
# COMPACT_ATOMS: atom_id res chain seq x y z
N MET A 1 -51.45 21.19 49.19
CA MET A 1 -50.38 20.25 49.60
C MET A 1 -50.52 18.84 49.01
N ARG A 2 -51.53 18.00 49.35
CA ARG A 2 -51.59 16.61 48.80
C ARG A 2 -51.79 16.55 47.28
N ALA A 3 -52.69 17.36 46.72
CA ALA A 3 -52.93 17.41 45.27
C ALA A 3 -51.70 17.88 44.46
N GLU A 4 -50.95 18.81 45.01
CA GLU A 4 -49.71 19.32 44.42
C GLU A 4 -48.60 18.27 44.42
N VAL A 5 -48.47 17.48 45.50
CA VAL A 5 -47.54 16.34 45.55
C VAL A 5 -47.89 15.28 44.51
N GLU A 6 -49.17 14.98 44.30
CA GLU A 6 -49.59 14.03 43.27
C GLU A 6 -49.39 14.55 41.85
N ALA A 7 -49.66 15.84 41.60
CA ALA A 7 -49.37 16.47 40.31
C ALA A 7 -47.86 16.43 40.00
N LEU A 8 -47.02 16.78 40.96
CA LEU A 8 -45.56 16.72 40.81
C LEU A 8 -45.07 15.29 40.60
N ARG A 9 -45.69 14.29 41.24
CA ARG A 9 -45.35 12.87 41.03
C ARG A 9 -45.72 12.39 39.62
N ALA A 10 -46.90 12.78 39.12
CA ALA A 10 -47.34 12.46 37.78
C ALA A 10 -46.41 13.08 36.72
N GLU A 11 -46.07 14.37 36.90
CA GLU A 11 -45.12 15.06 36.04
C GLU A 11 -43.73 14.41 36.09
N ASN A 12 -43.24 14.06 37.28
CA ASN A 12 -41.94 13.39 37.42
C ASN A 12 -41.94 12.01 36.73
N ALA A 13 -43.03 11.26 36.83
CA ALA A 13 -43.17 9.98 36.15
C ALA A 13 -43.17 10.14 34.62
N GLN A 14 -43.89 11.13 34.10
CA GLN A 14 -43.91 11.47 32.68
C GLN A 14 -42.52 11.87 32.18
N LEU A 15 -41.86 12.79 32.87
CA LEU A 15 -40.51 13.25 32.53
C LEU A 15 -39.49 12.12 32.56
N ARG A 16 -39.58 11.19 33.53
CA ARG A 16 -38.70 10.03 33.58
C ARG A 16 -38.92 9.08 32.41
N ALA A 17 -40.18 8.86 32.01
CA ALA A 17 -40.52 8.02 30.87
C ALA A 17 -39.96 8.62 29.57
N GLU A 18 -40.16 9.92 29.36
CA GLU A 18 -39.63 10.63 28.19
C GLU A 18 -38.09 10.63 28.18
N ASN A 19 -37.46 10.87 29.33
CA ASN A 19 -36.00 10.84 29.43
C ASN A 19 -35.44 9.44 29.11
N ALA A 20 -36.12 8.37 29.54
CA ALA A 20 -35.73 7.00 29.22
C ALA A 20 -35.83 6.73 27.72
N GLN A 21 -36.92 7.17 27.07
CA GLN A 21 -37.10 7.02 25.63
C GLN A 21 -36.03 7.79 24.85
N LEU A 22 -35.82 9.08 25.18
CA LEU A 22 -34.81 9.91 24.53
C LEU A 22 -33.40 9.34 24.70
N ARG A 23 -33.08 8.78 25.88
CA ARG A 23 -31.78 8.12 26.11
C ARG A 23 -31.61 6.87 25.24
N ALA A 24 -32.66 6.07 25.07
CA ALA A 24 -32.63 4.88 24.22
C ALA A 24 -32.39 5.26 22.76
N GLU A 25 -33.14 6.24 22.24
CA GLU A 25 -32.95 6.76 20.88
C GLU A 25 -31.56 7.37 20.70
N ASN A 26 -31.07 8.13 21.67
CA ASN A 26 -29.74 8.73 21.61
C ASN A 26 -28.64 7.66 21.56
N ALA A 27 -28.78 6.58 22.33
CA ALA A 27 -27.86 5.46 22.33
C ALA A 27 -27.85 4.74 20.97
N GLU A 28 -29.03 4.51 20.39
CA GLU A 28 -29.18 3.90 19.06
C GLU A 28 -28.54 4.76 17.96
N LEU A 29 -28.85 6.06 17.94
CA LEU A 29 -28.31 7.01 16.96
C LEU A 29 -26.79 7.13 17.07
N LYS A 30 -26.25 7.20 18.29
CA LYS A 30 -24.80 7.19 18.52
C LYS A 30 -24.17 5.88 18.05
N GLY A 31 -24.82 4.75 18.29
CA GLY A 31 -24.40 3.45 17.78
C GLY A 31 -24.30 3.46 16.26
N ARG A 32 -25.33 3.95 15.56
CA ARG A 32 -25.35 4.07 14.10
C ARG A 32 -24.25 5.01 13.57
N LEU A 33 -24.01 6.14 14.21
CA LEU A 33 -22.95 7.09 13.82
C LEU A 33 -21.53 6.51 14.01
N GLY A 34 -21.36 5.58 14.96
CA GLY A 34 -20.09 4.89 15.18
C GLY A 34 -19.75 3.84 14.12
N GLN A 35 -20.73 3.41 13.30
CA GLN A 35 -20.53 2.38 12.28
C GLN A 35 -20.02 2.99 10.97
N ASN A 36 -19.02 2.36 10.38
CA ASN A 36 -18.45 2.74 9.09
C ASN A 36 -17.83 1.52 8.38
N SER A 37 -17.28 1.73 7.18
CA SER A 37 -16.67 0.65 6.39
C SER A 37 -15.44 0.02 7.04
N LEU A 38 -14.82 0.67 8.03
CA LEU A 38 -13.64 0.15 8.72
C LEU A 38 -13.98 -0.83 9.85
N ASN A 39 -15.19 -0.75 10.42
CA ASN A 39 -15.58 -1.52 11.62
C ASN A 39 -16.92 -2.27 11.51
N SER A 40 -17.69 -2.15 10.42
CA SER A 40 -19.06 -2.72 10.38
C SER A 40 -19.49 -3.29 9.02
N SER A 41 -18.55 -3.70 8.17
CA SER A 41 -18.83 -4.30 6.84
C SER A 41 -19.75 -3.46 5.92
N LEU A 42 -19.95 -2.18 6.26
CA LEU A 42 -20.73 -1.23 5.48
C LEU A 42 -19.96 -0.81 4.22
N PRO A 43 -20.66 -0.48 3.12
CA PRO A 43 -19.99 0.02 1.93
C PRO A 43 -19.35 1.40 2.21
N PRO A 44 -18.15 1.68 1.65
CA PRO A 44 -17.40 2.92 1.89
C PRO A 44 -18.10 4.17 1.36
N SER A 45 -19.13 4.03 0.52
CA SER A 45 -19.99 5.15 0.11
C SER A 45 -20.75 5.76 1.28
N ARG A 46 -21.07 4.97 2.31
CA ARG A 46 -21.78 5.41 3.53
C ARG A 46 -20.87 6.03 4.58
N ASP A 47 -19.55 6.01 4.38
CA ASP A 47 -18.61 6.64 5.29
C ASP A 47 -18.85 8.15 5.37
N ASN A 48 -18.83 8.70 6.58
CA ASN A 48 -18.71 10.14 6.82
C ASN A 48 -17.29 10.64 6.47
N GLN A 49 -17.07 11.95 6.51
CA GLN A 49 -15.81 12.55 6.11
C GLN A 49 -14.61 12.04 6.92
N GLU A 50 -14.73 11.95 8.24
CA GLU A 50 -13.67 11.43 9.11
C GLU A 50 -13.31 9.98 8.78
N ALA A 51 -14.30 9.10 8.58
CA ALA A 51 -14.07 7.71 8.21
C ALA A 51 -13.39 7.59 6.84
N ARG A 52 -13.78 8.44 5.87
CA ARG A 52 -13.12 8.52 4.55
C ARG A 52 -11.65 8.93 4.67
N GLU A 53 -11.35 9.92 5.50
CA GLU A 53 -9.97 10.37 5.76
C GLU A 53 -9.12 9.26 6.42
N LYS A 54 -9.66 8.60 7.45
CA LYS A 54 -9.00 7.45 8.10
C LYS A 54 -8.72 6.32 7.11
N ARG A 55 -9.70 5.99 6.25
CA ARG A 55 -9.55 4.97 5.20
C ARG A 55 -8.47 5.35 4.19
N ARG A 56 -8.44 6.61 3.72
CA ARG A 56 -7.41 7.12 2.79
C ARG A 56 -6.03 7.05 3.43
N ALA A 57 -5.89 7.44 4.69
CA ALA A 57 -4.62 7.35 5.41
C ALA A 57 -4.13 5.89 5.54
N LYS A 58 -5.03 4.94 5.84
CA LYS A 58 -4.70 3.51 5.91
C LYS A 58 -4.25 2.97 4.55
N ALA A 59 -4.96 3.34 3.47
CA ALA A 59 -4.60 2.95 2.11
C ALA A 59 -3.23 3.51 1.68
N ALA A 60 -2.95 4.77 1.98
CA ALA A 60 -1.65 5.41 1.69
C ALA A 60 -0.50 4.70 2.43
N LYS A 61 -0.66 4.36 3.71
CA LYS A 61 0.33 3.58 4.47
C LYS A 61 0.58 2.21 3.85
N ALA A 62 -0.48 1.52 3.43
CA ALA A 62 -0.38 0.21 2.78
C ALA A 62 0.35 0.30 1.43
N ALA A 63 0.05 1.32 0.62
CA ALA A 63 0.73 1.57 -0.65
C ALA A 63 2.23 1.80 -0.46
N LYS A 64 2.61 2.68 0.47
CA LYS A 64 4.02 2.95 0.80
C LYS A 64 4.77 1.70 1.27
N ARG A 65 4.11 0.83 2.06
CA ARG A 65 4.70 -0.44 2.48
C ARG A 65 4.95 -1.37 1.29
N ARG A 66 3.96 -1.51 0.38
CA ARG A 66 4.11 -2.34 -0.83
C ARG A 66 5.24 -1.85 -1.72
N GLU A 67 5.37 -0.53 -1.89
CA GLU A 67 6.47 0.07 -2.66
C GLU A 67 7.84 -0.27 -2.05
N LYS A 68 7.98 -0.15 -0.73
CA LYS A 68 9.22 -0.52 -0.03
C LYS A 68 9.54 -2.01 -0.22
N GLU A 69 8.54 -2.89 -0.09
CA GLU A 69 8.70 -4.33 -0.32
C GLU A 69 9.11 -4.62 -1.78
N ALA A 70 8.49 -3.97 -2.76
CA ALA A 70 8.85 -4.10 -4.18
C ALA A 70 10.30 -3.66 -4.45
N ARG A 71 10.73 -2.51 -3.90
CA ARG A 71 12.10 -2.04 -4.01
C ARG A 71 13.11 -3.00 -3.36
N SER A 72 12.74 -3.65 -2.26
CA SER A 72 13.60 -4.64 -1.61
C SER A 72 13.79 -5.91 -2.46
N LYS A 73 12.73 -6.38 -3.13
CA LYS A 73 12.79 -7.55 -4.02
C LYS A 73 13.53 -7.26 -5.32
N ASN A 74 13.42 -6.03 -5.83
CA ASN A 74 14.10 -5.59 -7.05
C ASN A 74 15.52 -5.05 -6.80
N ARG A 75 16.05 -5.15 -5.58
CA ARG A 75 17.50 -5.13 -5.34
C ARG A 75 18.05 -6.49 -5.77
N SER A 76 18.01 -6.78 -7.07
CA SER A 76 18.94 -7.77 -7.61
C SER A 76 20.33 -7.25 -7.25
N SER A 77 21.09 -8.03 -6.49
CA SER A 77 22.54 -7.89 -6.54
C SER A 77 22.87 -7.87 -8.02
N LYS A 78 23.48 -6.79 -8.52
CA LYS A 78 24.01 -6.80 -9.90
C LYS A 78 24.73 -8.14 -10.04
N ARG A 79 24.40 -8.94 -11.07
CA ARG A 79 25.06 -10.23 -11.27
C ARG A 79 26.54 -9.90 -11.43
N ILE A 80 27.32 -10.19 -10.39
CA ILE A 80 28.76 -9.99 -10.41
C ILE A 80 29.27 -11.02 -11.41
N LEU A 81 29.99 -10.58 -12.43
CA LEU A 81 30.63 -11.48 -13.39
C LEU A 81 31.45 -12.50 -12.62
N VAL A 82 31.29 -13.77 -12.97
CA VAL A 82 32.08 -14.85 -12.36
C VAL A 82 33.58 -14.58 -12.62
N PRO A 83 34.47 -14.78 -11.61
CA PRO A 83 35.91 -14.69 -11.83
C PRO A 83 36.36 -15.62 -12.97
N PRO A 84 37.31 -15.20 -13.83
CA PRO A 84 37.69 -15.96 -15.03
C PRO A 84 38.16 -17.38 -14.71
N GLU A 85 38.73 -17.62 -13.53
CA GLU A 85 39.21 -18.93 -13.08
C GLU A 85 38.07 -19.93 -12.81
N ARG A 86 36.83 -19.45 -12.70
CA ARG A 86 35.63 -20.24 -12.42
C ARG A 86 34.67 -20.34 -13.61
N VAL A 87 35.09 -19.84 -14.77
CA VAL A 87 34.31 -19.90 -16.01
C VAL A 87 34.61 -21.20 -16.74
N THR A 88 33.58 -21.91 -17.20
CA THR A 88 33.72 -23.20 -17.89
C THR A 88 34.32 -23.06 -19.30
N SER A 89 33.93 -22.01 -20.03
CA SER A 89 34.42 -21.69 -21.37
C SER A 89 34.26 -20.19 -21.65
N SER A 90 35.17 -19.61 -22.42
CA SER A 90 35.13 -18.23 -22.89
C SER A 90 35.28 -18.19 -24.41
N GLU A 91 34.44 -17.39 -25.08
CA GLU A 91 34.46 -17.19 -26.53
C GLU A 91 34.68 -15.71 -26.86
N ASP A 92 35.65 -15.43 -27.73
CA ASP A 92 35.98 -14.07 -28.16
C ASP A 92 35.11 -13.65 -29.34
N HIS A 93 34.22 -12.69 -29.11
CA HIS A 93 33.38 -12.12 -30.17
C HIS A 93 33.98 -10.81 -30.69
N HIS A 94 34.42 -10.82 -31.95
CA HIS A 94 34.89 -9.63 -32.66
C HIS A 94 34.51 -9.75 -34.15
N PRO A 95 34.26 -8.62 -34.83
CA PRO A 95 34.01 -8.63 -36.26
C PRO A 95 35.28 -9.06 -37.00
N THR A 96 35.13 -9.97 -37.97
CA THR A 96 36.24 -10.42 -38.83
C THR A 96 36.52 -9.46 -39.97
N GLU A 97 35.58 -8.55 -40.27
CA GLU A 97 35.70 -7.57 -41.33
C GLU A 97 35.11 -6.22 -40.93
N CYS A 98 35.66 -5.15 -41.50
CA CYS A 98 35.14 -3.80 -41.28
C CYS A 98 33.82 -3.62 -42.04
N GLY A 99 32.74 -3.32 -41.32
CA GLY A 99 31.42 -3.09 -41.92
C GLY A 99 31.32 -1.89 -42.87
N GLY A 100 32.36 -1.05 -42.97
CA GLY A 100 32.42 0.09 -43.90
C GLY A 100 33.22 -0.18 -45.17
N CYS A 101 34.42 -0.75 -45.05
CA CYS A 101 35.35 -0.93 -46.17
C CYS A 101 35.68 -2.39 -46.51
N GLY A 102 35.16 -3.37 -45.77
CA GLY A 102 35.36 -4.80 -46.01
C GLY A 102 36.77 -5.32 -45.72
N ARG A 103 37.65 -4.51 -45.14
CA ARG A 103 38.99 -4.96 -44.75
C ARG A 103 38.90 -5.99 -43.63
N ALA A 104 39.70 -7.05 -43.73
CA ALA A 104 39.84 -8.03 -42.65
C ALA A 104 40.37 -7.37 -41.37
N LEU A 105 39.72 -7.66 -40.24
CA LEU A 105 40.06 -7.19 -38.92
C LEU A 105 40.68 -8.33 -38.10
N SER A 106 41.63 -7.96 -37.25
CA SER A 106 42.35 -8.88 -36.37
C SER A 106 42.45 -8.30 -34.95
N ALA A 107 43.02 -9.08 -34.02
CA ALA A 107 43.27 -8.62 -32.66
C ALA A 107 44.13 -7.34 -32.57
N LYS A 108 44.93 -7.03 -33.59
CA LYS A 108 45.75 -5.80 -33.63
C LYS A 108 44.94 -4.54 -33.93
N ASP A 109 43.75 -4.71 -34.51
CA ASP A 109 42.86 -3.61 -34.89
C ASP A 109 41.92 -3.23 -33.74
N LEU A 110 42.06 -3.86 -32.56
CA LEU A 110 41.32 -3.51 -31.35
C LEU A 110 41.75 -2.13 -30.86
N VAL A 111 40.76 -1.24 -30.73
CA VAL A 111 40.95 0.15 -30.25
C VAL A 111 40.65 0.30 -28.76
N ALA A 112 40.08 -0.72 -28.12
CA ALA A 112 39.69 -0.72 -26.72
C ALA A 112 39.72 -2.13 -26.13
N GLU A 113 39.73 -2.22 -24.80
CA GLU A 113 39.57 -3.49 -24.09
C GLU A 113 38.16 -4.07 -24.34
N PRO A 114 38.04 -5.37 -24.67
CA PRO A 114 36.74 -5.98 -24.92
C PRO A 114 35.91 -6.08 -23.64
N GLU A 115 34.61 -5.80 -23.75
CA GLU A 115 33.68 -5.96 -22.64
C GLU A 115 33.34 -7.43 -22.42
N ARG A 116 33.52 -7.91 -21.19
CA ARG A 116 33.18 -9.29 -20.82
C ARG A 116 31.70 -9.40 -20.42
N ILE A 117 30.95 -10.21 -21.16
CA ILE A 117 29.53 -10.49 -20.91
C ILE A 117 29.37 -11.96 -20.50
N GLN A 118 28.59 -12.24 -19.45
CA GLN A 118 28.30 -13.60 -18.99
C GLN A 118 26.91 -14.04 -19.45
N HIS A 119 26.86 -15.08 -20.28
CA HIS A 119 25.64 -15.79 -20.65
C HIS A 119 25.41 -16.96 -19.67
N PHE A 120 24.14 -17.25 -19.33
CA PHE A 120 23.73 -18.32 -18.40
C PHE A 120 22.84 -19.34 -19.09
#